data_AF-A0AAU2A0R3-F1
#
_entry.id   AF-A0AAU2A0R3-F1
#
_cell.length_a   1.000
_cell.length_b   1.000
_cell.length_c   1.000
_cell.angle_alpha   90.00
_cell.angle_beta   90.00
_cell.angle_gamma   90.00
#
_symmetry.space_group_name_H-M   'P 1'
#
loop_
_entity.id
_entity.type
_entity.pdbx_description
1 polymer ?
#
loop_
_entity_poly.entity_id
_entity_poly.type
_entity_poly.pdbx_seq_one_letter_code
_entity_poly.pdbx_strand_id
1 'polypeptide(L)'
;MHSNRELELGLRPELEEEVSGIATGLVAAMALVGLSPEKAMAELRGRLKEIINRDGLSPGEITYLRGKIEKWPTGYGEQWATGYAVGLAEGKAEVILTVLEVRRLPVSDDLRERVTTCTDLARLDDWLNRVRTVERAEELFGKAAD
;
A
#
# COMPACT_ATOMS: atom_id res chain seq x y z
N MET A 1 19.32 -19.44 1.81
CA MET A 1 18.60 -20.24 0.79
C MET A 1 17.35 -19.46 0.46
N HIS A 2 17.36 -18.71 -0.63
CA HIS A 2 16.22 -17.90 -1.04
C HIS A 2 15.06 -18.83 -1.40
N SER A 3 13.88 -18.56 -0.85
CA SER A 3 12.69 -19.37 -1.14
C SER A 3 12.23 -19.07 -2.57
N ASN A 4 11.79 -20.09 -3.32
CA ASN A 4 11.33 -19.94 -4.72
C ASN A 4 10.26 -18.83 -4.88
N ARG A 5 9.53 -18.53 -3.80
CA ARG A 5 8.51 -17.48 -3.70
C ARG A 5 9.05 -16.04 -3.72
N GLU A 6 10.30 -15.81 -3.31
CA GLU A 6 10.95 -14.48 -3.34
C GLU A 6 11.26 -14.04 -4.75
N LEU A 7 11.70 -14.99 -5.58
CA LEU A 7 12.00 -14.77 -6.99
C LEU A 7 10.72 -14.51 -7.80
N GLU A 8 9.61 -15.15 -7.46
CA GLU A 8 8.30 -14.93 -8.10
C GLU A 8 7.69 -13.56 -7.79
N LEU A 9 8.01 -12.98 -6.63
CA LEU A 9 7.49 -11.68 -6.20
C LEU A 9 8.37 -10.49 -6.60
N GLY A 10 9.56 -10.72 -7.16
CA GLY A 10 10.48 -9.64 -7.55
C GLY A 10 11.11 -8.89 -6.37
N LEU A 11 11.07 -9.48 -5.17
CA LEU A 11 11.58 -8.88 -3.94
C LEU A 11 13.11 -8.79 -3.95
N ARG A 12 13.64 -7.67 -3.44
CA ARG A 12 15.08 -7.56 -3.17
C ARG A 12 15.48 -8.48 -1.99
N PRO A 13 16.53 -9.30 -2.12
CA PRO A 13 17.03 -10.17 -1.06
C PRO A 13 17.25 -9.48 0.28
N GLU A 14 17.77 -8.25 0.25
CA GLU A 14 18.16 -7.49 1.43
C GLU A 14 16.96 -6.96 2.21
N LEU A 15 15.78 -6.92 1.59
CA LEU A 15 14.57 -6.38 2.20
C LEU A 15 14.05 -7.27 3.32
N GLU A 16 14.14 -8.60 3.16
CA GLU A 16 13.79 -9.53 4.24
C GLU A 16 14.70 -9.30 5.46
N GLU A 17 16.00 -9.15 5.23
CA GLU A 17 16.98 -8.93 6.29
C GLU A 17 16.77 -7.57 6.98
N GLU A 18 16.51 -6.50 6.23
CA GLU A 18 16.21 -5.17 6.76
C GLU A 18 15.00 -5.23 7.70
N VAL A 19 13.91 -5.85 7.23
CA VAL A 19 12.66 -5.94 8.00
C VAL A 19 12.82 -6.85 9.23
N SER A 20 13.51 -7.98 9.09
CA SER A 20 13.84 -8.87 10.21
C SER A 20 14.73 -8.19 11.25
N GLY A 21 15.70 -7.41 10.81
CA GLY A 21 16.61 -6.63 11.65
C GLY A 21 15.86 -5.56 12.47
N ILE A 22 14.88 -4.88 11.87
CA ILE A 22 14.01 -3.92 12.58
C ILE A 22 13.23 -4.61 13.70
N ALA A 23 12.55 -5.72 13.39
CA ALA A 23 11.75 -6.45 14.37
C ALA A 23 12.63 -6.98 15.53
N THR A 24 13.76 -7.60 15.20
CA THR A 24 14.71 -8.14 16.18
C THR A 24 15.29 -7.03 17.06
N GLY A 25 15.68 -5.89 16.48
CA GLY A 25 16.20 -4.74 17.21
C GLY A 25 15.19 -4.16 18.20
N LEU A 26 13.91 -4.11 17.82
CA LEU A 26 12.84 -3.62 18.70
C LEU A 26 12.57 -4.59 19.85
N VAL A 27 12.56 -5.90 19.60
CA VAL A 27 12.46 -6.91 20.66
C VAL A 27 13.65 -6.79 21.64
N ALA A 28 14.86 -6.61 21.12
CA ALA A 28 16.04 -6.38 21.95
C ALA A 28 15.94 -5.09 22.76
N ALA A 29 15.42 -3.99 22.18
CA ALA A 29 15.22 -2.73 22.90
C ALA A 29 14.19 -2.86 24.04
N MET A 30 13.12 -3.64 23.84
CA MET A 30 12.17 -3.96 24.91
C MET A 30 12.87 -4.68 26.07
N ALA A 31 13.75 -5.64 25.77
CA ALA A 31 14.45 -6.42 26.79
C ALA A 31 15.61 -5.68 27.49
N LEU A 32 16.41 -4.90 26.74
CA LEU A 32 17.64 -4.28 27.23
C LEU A 32 17.41 -2.91 27.89
N VAL A 33 16.50 -2.11 27.34
CA VAL A 33 16.29 -0.72 27.77
C VAL A 33 14.86 -0.42 28.22
N GLY A 34 14.02 -1.45 28.33
CA GLY A 34 12.66 -1.32 28.83
C GLY A 34 11.74 -0.52 27.91
N LEU A 35 11.97 -0.58 26.59
CA LEU A 35 11.07 0.02 25.62
C LEU A 35 9.67 -0.60 25.77
N SER A 36 8.62 0.23 25.86
CA SER A 36 7.26 -0.30 26.00
C SER A 36 6.81 -0.98 24.69
N PRO A 37 5.96 -2.03 24.77
CA PRO A 37 5.40 -2.67 23.58
C PRO A 37 4.71 -1.67 22.64
N GLU A 38 3.98 -0.69 23.17
CA GLU A 38 3.30 0.33 22.38
C GLU A 38 4.29 1.20 21.57
N LYS A 39 5.38 1.65 22.20
CA LYS A 39 6.42 2.44 21.52
C LYS A 39 7.16 1.60 20.48
N ALA A 40 7.45 0.34 20.78
CA ALA A 40 8.07 -0.58 19.84
C ALA A 40 7.17 -0.81 18.61
N MET A 41 5.86 -1.00 18.81
CA MET A 41 4.91 -1.18 17.71
C MET A 41 4.65 0.11 16.92
N ALA A 42 4.76 1.28 17.54
CA ALA A 42 4.73 2.56 16.83
C ALA A 42 5.95 2.74 15.93
N GLU A 43 7.15 2.45 16.44
CA GLU A 43 8.40 2.51 15.69
C GLU A 43 8.42 1.50 14.53
N LEU A 44 7.99 0.25 14.78
CA LEU A 44 7.87 -0.77 13.74
C LEU A 44 6.96 -0.30 12.60
N ARG A 45 5.78 0.25 12.94
CA ARG A 45 4.85 0.79 11.95
C ARG A 45 5.45 1.95 11.16
N GLY A 46 6.18 2.85 11.83
CA GLY A 46 6.87 3.97 11.18
C GLY A 46 7.88 3.50 10.14
N ARG A 47 8.79 2.61 10.55
CA ARG A 47 9.84 2.07 9.66
C ARG A 47 9.28 1.26 8.50
N LEU A 48 8.26 0.42 8.77
CA LEU A 48 7.58 -0.32 7.70
C LEU A 48 6.91 0.63 6.69
N LYS A 49 6.30 1.72 7.15
CA LYS A 49 5.72 2.73 6.26
C LYS A 49 6.76 3.41 5.38
N GLU A 50 7.93 3.73 5.93
CA GLU A 50 9.04 4.29 5.15
C GLU A 50 9.52 3.32 4.07
N ILE A 51 9.69 2.05 4.42
CA ILE A 51 10.06 0.98 3.48
C ILE A 51 9.01 0.84 2.37
N ILE A 52 7.73 0.74 2.72
CA ILE A 52 6.62 0.60 1.75
C ILE A 52 6.62 1.77 0.76
N ASN A 53 6.78 3.01 1.26
CA ASN A 53 6.79 4.19 0.41
C ASN A 53 8.04 4.27 -0.48
N ARG A 54 9.20 3.87 0.04
CA ARG A 54 10.48 3.87 -0.69
C ARG A 54 10.49 2.84 -1.81
N ASP A 55 10.04 1.63 -1.52
CA ASP A 55 10.18 0.47 -2.40
C ASP A 55 8.92 0.16 -3.21
N GLY A 56 7.80 0.84 -2.94
CA GLY A 56 6.55 0.64 -3.68
C GLY A 56 5.97 -0.76 -3.51
N LEU A 57 6.09 -1.34 -2.31
CA LEU A 57 5.75 -2.75 -2.07
C LEU A 57 4.28 -3.02 -2.36
N SER A 58 4.03 -4.09 -3.11
CA SER A 58 2.71 -4.62 -3.35
C SER A 58 2.12 -5.28 -2.09
N PRO A 59 0.78 -5.43 -2.00
CA PRO A 59 0.15 -6.16 -0.89
C PRO A 59 0.66 -7.59 -0.72
N GLY A 60 1.01 -8.29 -1.81
CA GLY A 60 1.56 -9.64 -1.78
C GLY A 60 2.95 -9.70 -1.13
N GLU A 61 3.81 -8.74 -1.45
CA GLU A 61 5.15 -8.61 -0.88
C GLU A 61 5.11 -8.26 0.62
N ILE A 62 4.24 -7.34 1.02
CA ILE A 62 4.05 -7.00 2.43
C ILE A 62 3.59 -8.22 3.23
N THR A 63 2.68 -9.01 2.65
CA THR A 63 2.16 -10.24 3.27
C THR A 63 3.24 -11.30 3.40
N TYR A 64 4.07 -11.46 2.36
CA TYR A 64 5.22 -12.35 2.38
C TYR A 64 6.18 -11.99 3.53
N LEU A 65 6.59 -10.72 3.60
CA LEU A 65 7.50 -10.23 4.64
C LEU A 65 6.91 -10.42 6.04
N ARG A 66 5.62 -10.09 6.25
CA ARG A 66 4.93 -10.34 7.54
C ARG A 66 4.96 -11.82 7.94
N GLY A 67 4.71 -12.73 7.00
CA GLY A 67 4.74 -14.17 7.27
C GLY A 67 6.12 -14.72 7.67
N LYS A 68 7.20 -14.01 7.32
CA LYS A 68 8.56 -14.36 7.75
C LYS A 68 8.91 -13.87 9.15
N ILE A 69 8.32 -12.76 9.59
CA ILE A 69 8.63 -12.12 10.88
C ILE A 69 7.80 -12.74 12.02
N GLU A 70 6.56 -13.15 11.75
CA GLU A 70 5.60 -13.56 12.77
C GLU A 70 5.00 -14.95 12.47
N LYS A 71 4.93 -15.82 13.48
CA LYS A 71 4.12 -17.07 13.41
C LYS A 71 2.63 -16.73 13.59
N TRP A 72 1.97 -16.21 12.55
CA TRP A 72 0.51 -16.05 12.55
C TRP A 72 -0.22 -17.36 12.25
N PRO A 73 -1.50 -17.48 12.66
CA PRO A 73 -2.39 -18.52 12.15
C PRO A 73 -2.48 -18.45 10.61
N THR A 74 -2.46 -19.62 9.96
CA THR A 74 -2.63 -19.76 8.51
C THR A 74 -3.89 -19.01 8.03
N GLY A 75 -3.78 -18.20 6.98
CA GLY A 75 -4.88 -17.42 6.38
C GLY A 75 -5.03 -15.97 6.88
N TYR A 76 -4.39 -15.58 8.00
CA TYR A 76 -4.44 -14.20 8.49
C TYR A 76 -3.74 -13.20 7.55
N GLY A 77 -2.64 -13.63 6.91
CA GLY A 77 -1.89 -12.81 5.96
C GLY A 77 -2.71 -12.41 4.73
N GLU A 78 -3.41 -13.37 4.13
CA GLU A 78 -4.22 -13.16 2.92
C GLU A 78 -5.44 -12.28 3.19
N GLN A 79 -6.10 -12.47 4.35
CA GLN A 79 -7.21 -11.62 4.79
C GLN A 79 -6.76 -10.17 4.98
N TRP A 80 -5.61 -9.98 5.62
CA TRP A 80 -5.04 -8.65 5.81
C TRP A 80 -4.64 -8.01 4.47
N ALA A 81 -3.98 -8.76 3.58
CA ALA A 81 -3.58 -8.29 2.25
C ALA A 81 -4.78 -7.77 1.45
N THR A 82 -5.86 -8.55 1.48
CA THR A 82 -7.11 -8.21 0.81
C THR A 82 -7.72 -6.95 1.41
N GLY A 83 -7.85 -6.88 2.74
CA GLY A 83 -8.40 -5.70 3.41
C GLY A 83 -7.56 -4.44 3.18
N TYR A 84 -6.23 -4.56 3.18
CA TYR A 84 -5.33 -3.45 2.88
C TYR A 84 -5.45 -2.99 1.43
N ALA A 85 -5.48 -3.90 0.46
CA ALA A 85 -5.63 -3.56 -0.95
C ALA A 85 -6.97 -2.86 -1.23
N VAL A 86 -8.06 -3.35 -0.62
CA VAL A 86 -9.38 -2.71 -0.72
C VAL A 86 -9.36 -1.31 -0.10
N GLY A 87 -8.89 -1.16 1.13
CA GLY A 87 -8.84 0.15 1.79
C GLY A 87 -7.91 1.15 1.08
N LEU A 88 -6.81 0.67 0.48
CA LEU A 88 -5.94 1.51 -0.33
C LEU A 88 -6.62 1.95 -1.63
N ALA A 89 -7.35 1.05 -2.30
CA ALA A 89 -8.11 1.40 -3.50
C ALA A 89 -9.20 2.44 -3.19
N GLU A 90 -9.99 2.22 -2.13
CA GLU A 90 -11.02 3.15 -1.64
C GLU A 90 -10.41 4.53 -1.33
N GLY A 91 -9.30 4.57 -0.59
CA GLY A 91 -8.62 5.81 -0.26
C GLY A 91 -8.10 6.56 -1.49
N LYS A 92 -7.52 5.86 -2.47
CA LYS A 92 -7.08 6.47 -3.73
C LYS A 92 -8.28 7.02 -4.53
N ALA A 93 -9.38 6.29 -4.61
CA ALA A 93 -10.61 6.73 -5.26
C ALA A 93 -11.18 8.00 -4.61
N GLU A 94 -11.22 8.06 -3.27
CA GLU A 94 -11.66 9.23 -2.52
C GLU A 94 -10.77 10.46 -2.80
N VAL A 95 -9.45 10.28 -2.84
CA VAL A 95 -8.51 11.36 -3.16
C VAL A 95 -8.72 11.88 -4.59
N ILE A 96 -8.90 11.01 -5.58
CA ILE A 96 -9.18 11.41 -6.97
C ILE A 96 -10.42 12.31 -7.03
N LEU A 97 -11.53 11.87 -6.41
CA LEU A 97 -12.78 12.63 -6.41
C LEU A 97 -12.64 13.96 -5.68
N THR A 98 -11.94 13.98 -4.54
CA THR A 98 -11.65 15.20 -3.79
C THR A 98 -10.86 16.20 -4.62
N VAL A 99 -9.86 15.76 -5.38
CA VAL A 99 -9.07 16.66 -6.24
C VAL A 99 -9.94 17.23 -7.36
N LEU A 100 -10.80 16.43 -8.01
CA LEU A 100 -11.72 16.93 -9.03
C LEU A 100 -12.67 18.00 -8.46
N GLU A 101 -13.21 17.78 -7.27
CA GLU A 101 -14.07 18.73 -6.57
C GLU A 101 -13.34 20.04 -6.25
N VAL A 102 -12.13 19.97 -5.67
CA VAL A 102 -11.30 21.14 -5.36
C VAL A 102 -10.97 21.94 -6.64
N ARG A 103 -10.76 21.24 -7.75
CA ARG A 103 -10.52 21.85 -9.08
C ARG A 103 -11.80 22.31 -9.76
N ARG A 104 -12.97 22.13 -9.14
CA ARG A 104 -14.30 22.48 -9.66
C ARG A 104 -14.61 21.83 -11.01
N LEU A 105 -14.08 20.62 -11.21
CA LEU A 105 -14.42 19.81 -12.38
C LEU A 105 -15.67 19.01 -12.07
N PRO A 106 -16.76 19.15 -12.85
CA PRO A 106 -18.00 18.43 -12.58
C PRO A 106 -17.77 16.92 -12.73
N VAL A 107 -18.25 16.17 -11.75
CA VAL A 107 -18.17 14.71 -11.69
C VAL A 107 -19.56 14.16 -11.92
N SER A 108 -19.76 13.40 -13.01
CA SER A 108 -21.00 12.66 -13.23
C SER A 108 -21.09 11.45 -12.30
N ASP A 109 -22.31 10.94 -12.10
CA ASP A 109 -22.54 9.73 -11.31
C ASP A 109 -21.81 8.52 -11.91
N ASP A 110 -21.81 8.37 -13.24
CA ASP A 110 -21.06 7.31 -13.94
C ASP A 110 -19.55 7.38 -13.68
N LEU A 111 -18.99 8.59 -13.66
CA LEU A 111 -17.57 8.79 -13.36
C LEU A 111 -17.27 8.43 -11.91
N ARG A 112 -18.13 8.88 -10.98
CA ARG A 112 -18.02 8.57 -9.56
C ARG A 112 -18.05 7.07 -9.35
N GLU A 113 -19.05 6.39 -9.89
CA GLU A 113 -19.19 4.93 -9.80
C GLU A 113 -17.96 4.21 -10.37
N ARG A 114 -17.49 4.62 -11.55
CA ARG A 114 -16.30 4.03 -12.18
C ARG A 114 -15.03 4.19 -11.33
N VAL A 115 -14.87 5.32 -10.65
CA VAL A 115 -13.72 5.56 -9.77
C VAL A 115 -13.85 4.76 -8.47
N THR A 116 -15.02 4.76 -7.83
CA THR A 116 -15.22 4.08 -6.53
C THR A 116 -15.27 2.56 -6.63
N THR A 117 -15.61 2.00 -7.78
CA THR A 117 -15.64 0.54 -8.00
C THR A 117 -14.31 -0.03 -8.49
N CYS A 118 -13.33 0.83 -8.80
CA CYS A 118 -12.04 0.38 -9.30
C CYS A 118 -11.16 -0.15 -8.16
N THR A 119 -10.73 -1.41 -8.28
CA THR A 119 -9.79 -2.07 -7.34
C THR A 119 -8.38 -2.23 -7.91
N ASP A 120 -8.17 -1.80 -9.16
CA ASP A 120 -6.87 -1.84 -9.84
C ASP A 120 -6.00 -0.67 -9.37
N LEU A 121 -5.09 -0.96 -8.44
CA LEU A 121 -4.22 0.04 -7.81
C LEU A 121 -3.33 0.78 -8.81
N ALA A 122 -2.84 0.11 -9.87
CA ALA A 122 -2.00 0.73 -10.88
C ALA A 122 -2.80 1.74 -11.71
N ARG A 123 -4.04 1.38 -12.06
CA ARG A 123 -4.96 2.29 -12.74
C ARG A 123 -5.34 3.49 -11.88
N LEU A 124 -5.57 3.28 -10.59
CA LEU A 124 -5.84 4.36 -9.64
C LEU A 124 -4.62 5.31 -9.51
N ASP A 125 -3.40 4.79 -9.54
CA ASP A 125 -2.18 5.62 -9.53
C ASP A 125 -2.05 6.46 -10.81
N ASP A 126 -2.34 5.87 -11.97
CA ASP A 126 -2.38 6.61 -13.24
C ASP A 126 -3.42 7.75 -13.20
N TRP A 127 -4.61 7.47 -12.67
CA TRP A 127 -5.66 8.47 -12.48
C TRP A 127 -5.25 9.55 -11.50
N LEU A 128 -4.62 9.20 -10.36
CA LEU A 128 -4.07 10.18 -9.40
C LEU A 128 -3.00 11.08 -10.03
N ASN A 129 -2.19 10.56 -10.96
CA ASN A 129 -1.23 11.39 -11.69
C ASN A 129 -1.93 12.35 -12.66
N ARG A 130 -2.93 11.87 -13.40
CA ARG A 130 -3.67 12.65 -14.39
C ARG A 130 -4.61 13.69 -13.79
N VAL A 131 -5.26 13.38 -12.66
CA VAL A 131 -6.26 14.25 -12.02
C VAL A 131 -5.71 15.61 -11.63
N ARG A 132 -4.37 15.75 -11.59
CA ARG A 132 -3.66 17.01 -11.34
C ARG A 132 -3.65 17.96 -12.54
N THR A 133 -3.78 17.45 -13.76
CA THR A 133 -3.56 18.22 -15.00
C THR A 133 -4.76 18.25 -15.93
N VAL A 134 -5.66 17.26 -15.89
CA VAL A 134 -6.84 17.18 -16.78
C VAL A 134 -7.72 18.43 -16.69
N GLU A 135 -8.26 18.91 -17.80
CA GLU A 135 -9.16 20.08 -17.79
C GLU A 135 -10.62 19.68 -17.66
N ARG A 136 -10.92 18.40 -17.89
CA ARG A 136 -12.23 17.79 -17.71
C ARG A 136 -12.13 16.50 -16.91
N ALA A 137 -13.16 16.18 -16.12
CA ALA A 137 -13.16 14.97 -15.33
C ALA A 137 -13.07 13.71 -16.19
N GLU A 138 -13.69 13.70 -17.39
CA GLU A 138 -13.69 12.52 -18.27
C GLU A 138 -12.31 12.16 -18.83
N GLU A 139 -11.41 13.15 -18.96
CA GLU A 139 -10.04 12.95 -19.45
C GLU A 139 -9.18 12.12 -18.49
N LEU A 140 -9.64 11.93 -17.24
CA LEU A 140 -9.01 11.06 -16.25
C LEU A 140 -8.74 9.66 -16.83
N PHE A 141 -9.68 9.17 -17.62
CA PHE A 141 -9.66 7.83 -18.17
C PHE A 141 -8.78 7.66 -19.42
N GLY A 142 -8.17 8.75 -19.91
CA GLY A 142 -7.41 8.79 -21.15
C GLY A 142 -8.07 9.70 -22.18
N LYS A 143 -7.47 9.81 -23.37
CA LYS A 143 -8.02 10.66 -24.43
C LYS A 143 -9.40 10.13 -24.82
N ALA A 144 -10.43 10.97 -24.68
CA ALA A 144 -11.72 10.75 -25.32
C ALA A 144 -11.47 10.52 -26.81
N ALA A 145 -11.95 9.39 -27.33
CA ALA A 145 -12.09 9.25 -28.77
C ALA A 145 -13.12 10.29 -29.21
N ASP A 146 -12.67 11.17 -30.09
CA ASP A 146 -13.49 12.08 -30.90
C ASP A 146 -14.41 11.27 -31.84
#